data_AF-L8GMC8-F1
#
_entry.id   AF-L8GMC8-F1
#
_cell.length_a   1.000
_cell.length_b   1.000
_cell.length_c   1.000
_cell.angle_alpha   90.00
_cell.angle_beta   90.00
_cell.angle_gamma   90.00
#
_symmetry.space_group_name_H-M   'P 1'
#
loop_
_entity.id
_entity.type
_entity.pdbx_description
1 polymer ?
#
loop_
_entity_poly.entity_id
_entity_poly.type
_entity_poly.pdbx_seq_one_letter_code
_entity_poly.pdbx_strand_id
1 'polypeptide(L)'
;MKTFIFTVVALLFVINAAQATLFFCQDSTYDPVQPAFANSARFNAERAIFKEFRDYFAQITAHLDLGNTTVEASVLNQLNAKLTQKGFDNTVQSFTITRSNGDITIDTQLGVNPDIDNHGGRYSLGKPMWCRDFQTLVFDYTYVTRTGLQYRFWSQAVQTSVLEQWFSFRWNIPVQ
;
A
#
# COMPACT_ATOMS: atom_id res chain seq x y z
N MET A 1 13.53 22.42 -41.04
CA MET A 1 12.25 22.85 -40.44
C MET A 1 11.39 21.67 -39.97
N LYS A 2 11.12 20.64 -40.80
CA LYS A 2 10.33 19.46 -40.40
C LYS A 2 10.89 18.73 -39.17
N THR A 3 12.20 18.42 -39.13
CA THR A 3 12.85 17.72 -38.00
C THR A 3 12.73 18.49 -36.68
N PHE A 4 12.88 19.81 -36.70
CA PHE A 4 12.78 20.65 -35.51
C PHE A 4 11.37 20.66 -34.92
N ILE A 5 10.34 20.71 -35.77
CA ILE A 5 8.94 20.63 -35.34
C ILE A 5 8.64 19.26 -34.72
N PHE A 6 9.13 18.17 -35.31
CA PHE A 6 8.97 16.83 -34.73
C PHE A 6 9.68 16.68 -33.38
N THR A 7 10.88 17.24 -33.21
CA THR A 7 11.60 17.21 -31.93
C THR A 7 10.86 17.98 -30.84
N VAL A 8 10.33 19.17 -31.15
CA VAL A 8 9.59 20.00 -30.18
C VAL A 8 8.29 19.32 -29.77
N VAL A 9 7.55 18.75 -30.73
CA VAL A 9 6.32 18.00 -30.45
C VAL A 9 6.60 16.77 -29.59
N ALA A 10 7.63 15.98 -29.92
CA ALA A 10 8.04 14.83 -29.12
C ALA A 10 8.43 15.23 -27.68
N LEU A 11 9.18 16.32 -27.52
CA LEU A 11 9.57 16.83 -26.20
C LEU A 11 8.35 17.26 -25.37
N LEU A 12 7.39 17.96 -25.97
CA LEU A 12 6.15 18.35 -25.31
C LEU A 12 5.33 17.13 -24.87
N PHE A 13 5.27 16.07 -25.68
CA PHE A 13 4.62 14.82 -25.29
C PHE A 13 5.32 14.14 -24.11
N VAL A 14 6.65 14.08 -24.10
CA VAL A 14 7.41 13.50 -22.97
C VAL A 14 7.20 14.30 -21.69
N ILE A 15 7.18 15.64 -21.75
CA ILE A 15 6.95 16.50 -20.58
C ILE A 15 5.54 16.27 -20.00
N ASN A 16 4.51 16.24 -20.85
CA ASN A 16 3.14 16.00 -20.40
C ASN A 16 2.97 14.60 -19.77
N ALA A 17 3.59 13.57 -20.37
CA ALA A 17 3.56 12.22 -19.82
C ALA A 17 4.29 12.13 -18.46
N ALA A 18 5.44 12.79 -18.31
CA ALA A 18 6.16 12.84 -17.05
C ALA A 18 5.37 13.56 -15.94
N GLN A 19 4.70 14.67 -16.27
CA GLN A 19 3.84 15.39 -15.33
C GLN A 19 2.62 14.57 -14.90
N ALA A 20 2.00 13.83 -15.81
CA ALA A 20 0.89 12.94 -15.51
C ALA A 20 1.30 11.84 -14.53
N THR A 21 2.46 11.21 -14.74
CA THR A 21 3.00 10.19 -13.81
C THR A 21 3.34 10.79 -12.45
N LEU A 22 3.99 11.96 -12.42
CA LEU A 22 4.31 12.64 -11.16
C LEU A 22 3.05 12.97 -10.36
N PHE A 23 2.00 13.46 -11.02
CA PHE A 23 0.71 13.74 -10.38
C PHE A 23 0.05 12.44 -9.89
N PHE A 24 0.05 11.39 -10.73
CA PHE A 24 -0.50 10.10 -10.35
C PHE A 24 0.22 9.50 -9.15
N CYS A 25 1.54 9.66 -9.04
CA CYS A 25 2.37 9.11 -7.96
C CYS A 25 2.53 10.04 -6.74
N GLN A 26 1.67 11.03 -6.57
CA GLN A 26 1.62 11.80 -5.32
C GLN A 26 1.06 10.96 -4.17
N ASP A 27 1.59 11.21 -2.98
CA ASP A 27 1.04 10.71 -1.72
C ASP A 27 -0.43 11.09 -1.60
N SER A 28 -1.22 10.22 -0.98
CA SER A 28 -2.58 10.59 -0.61
C SER A 28 -2.56 11.74 0.41
N THR A 29 -3.39 12.73 0.15
CA THR A 29 -3.60 13.90 1.01
C THR A 29 -4.92 13.80 1.74
N TYR A 30 -5.03 14.48 2.88
CA TYR A 30 -6.31 14.60 3.59
C TYR A 30 -7.36 15.28 2.68
N ASP A 31 -8.55 14.69 2.63
CA ASP A 31 -9.72 15.25 1.96
C ASP A 31 -10.83 15.52 2.99
N PRO A 32 -11.24 16.79 3.21
CA PRO A 32 -12.30 17.12 4.16
C PRO A 32 -13.70 16.68 3.75
N VAL A 33 -13.93 16.30 2.48
CA VAL A 33 -15.23 15.76 2.04
C VAL A 33 -15.29 14.24 2.12
N GLN A 34 -14.16 13.57 2.37
CA GLN A 34 -14.11 12.12 2.54
C GLN A 34 -14.46 11.75 3.99
N PRO A 35 -15.48 10.90 4.24
CA PRO A 35 -15.97 10.62 5.59
C PRO A 35 -15.03 9.74 6.44
N ALA A 36 -13.88 9.34 5.90
CA ALA A 36 -12.94 8.45 6.58
C ALA A 36 -12.27 9.06 7.82
N PHE A 37 -12.15 10.40 7.87
CA PHE A 37 -11.51 11.11 8.97
C PHE A 37 -12.22 12.42 9.29
N ALA A 38 -12.37 12.70 10.59
CA ALA A 38 -12.97 13.94 11.08
C ALA A 38 -12.11 15.20 10.81
N ASN A 39 -10.79 15.05 10.69
CA ASN A 39 -9.85 16.15 10.43
C ASN A 39 -8.49 15.64 9.95
N SER A 40 -7.65 16.58 9.48
CA SER A 40 -6.30 16.32 9.01
C SER A 40 -5.37 15.76 10.09
N ALA A 41 -5.58 16.11 11.37
CA ALA A 41 -4.76 15.59 12.45
C ALA A 41 -4.95 14.08 12.64
N ARG A 42 -6.20 13.60 12.55
CA ARG A 42 -6.51 12.16 12.60
C ARG A 42 -5.96 11.40 11.39
N PHE A 43 -6.10 11.96 10.18
CA PHE A 43 -5.52 11.40 8.96
C PHE A 43 -3.99 11.22 9.09
N ASN A 44 -3.30 12.28 9.52
CA ASN A 44 -1.84 12.24 9.67
C ASN A 44 -1.37 11.35 10.82
N ALA A 45 -2.16 11.22 11.90
CA ALA A 45 -1.86 10.31 12.99
C ALA A 45 -1.93 8.84 12.53
N GLU A 46 -3.00 8.43 11.83
CA GLU A 46 -3.12 7.07 11.30
C GLU A 46 -2.04 6.79 10.23
N ARG A 47 -1.73 7.79 9.38
CA ARG A 47 -0.61 7.72 8.42
C ARG A 47 0.74 7.49 9.10
N ALA A 48 1.00 8.14 10.24
CA ALA A 48 2.24 7.95 10.99
C ALA A 48 2.35 6.54 11.58
N ILE A 49 1.24 6.00 12.08
CA ILE A 49 1.17 4.62 12.60
C ILE A 49 1.43 3.61 11.47
N PHE A 50 0.85 3.82 10.29
CA PHE A 50 1.14 3.00 9.12
C PHE A 50 2.63 2.98 8.78
N LYS A 51 3.29 4.15 8.75
CA LYS A 51 4.72 4.24 8.47
C LYS A 51 5.56 3.45 9.46
N GLU A 52 5.20 3.45 10.75
CA GLU A 52 5.88 2.64 11.76
C GLU A 52 5.78 1.14 11.46
N PHE A 53 4.58 0.63 11.11
CA PHE A 53 4.43 -0.78 10.73
C PHE A 53 5.19 -1.12 9.46
N ARG A 54 5.19 -0.22 8.47
CA ARG A 54 5.95 -0.36 7.22
C ARG A 54 7.45 -0.43 7.47
N ASP A 55 7.97 0.48 8.30
CA ASP A 55 9.39 0.52 8.67
C ASP A 55 9.79 -0.73 9.45
N TYR A 56 8.92 -1.17 10.36
CA TYR A 56 9.12 -2.41 11.10
C TYR A 56 9.14 -3.63 10.17
N PHE A 57 8.22 -3.72 9.21
CA PHE A 57 8.23 -4.77 8.20
C PHE A 57 9.55 -4.79 7.42
N ALA A 58 10.01 -3.63 6.92
CA ALA A 58 11.28 -3.52 6.21
C ALA A 58 12.46 -3.99 7.08
N GLN A 59 12.49 -3.58 8.36
CA GLN A 59 13.52 -3.96 9.30
C GLN A 59 13.57 -5.48 9.55
N ILE A 60 12.44 -6.11 9.88
CA ILE A 60 12.43 -7.53 10.23
C ILE A 60 12.64 -8.43 9.02
N THR A 61 12.51 -7.91 7.79
CA THR A 61 12.64 -8.68 6.55
C THR A 61 13.88 -8.37 5.73
N ALA A 62 14.71 -7.40 6.12
CA ALA A 62 15.86 -6.92 5.35
C ALA A 62 16.80 -8.03 4.85
N HIS A 63 16.92 -9.13 5.60
CA HIS A 63 17.80 -10.26 5.30
C HIS A 63 17.08 -11.61 5.34
N LEU A 64 15.77 -11.61 5.12
CA LEU A 64 14.97 -12.84 5.10
C LEU A 64 14.70 -13.32 3.68
N ASP A 65 14.59 -14.65 3.51
CA ASP A 65 14.05 -15.27 2.30
C ASP A 65 12.52 -15.35 2.41
N LEU A 66 11.85 -14.35 1.84
CA LEU A 66 10.39 -14.26 1.76
C LEU A 66 9.80 -15.14 0.62
N GLY A 67 10.54 -16.14 0.12
CA GLY A 67 9.99 -17.27 -0.63
C GLY A 67 9.77 -18.53 0.21
N ASN A 68 10.16 -18.50 1.49
CA ASN A 68 9.99 -19.60 2.43
C ASN A 68 8.76 -19.38 3.32
N THR A 69 7.78 -20.28 3.24
CA THR A 69 6.50 -20.19 3.96
C THR A 69 6.63 -20.13 5.48
N THR A 70 7.68 -20.74 6.05
CA THR A 70 7.94 -20.68 7.50
C THR A 70 8.46 -19.31 7.91
N VAL A 71 9.29 -18.70 7.06
CA VAL A 71 9.80 -17.33 7.25
C VAL A 71 8.65 -16.33 7.13
N GLU A 72 7.81 -16.47 6.11
CA GLU A 72 6.60 -15.66 5.92
C GLU A 72 5.68 -15.70 7.15
N ALA A 73 5.40 -16.89 7.67
CA ALA A 73 4.59 -17.06 8.88
C ALA A 73 5.22 -16.40 10.11
N SER A 74 6.55 -16.48 10.27
CA SER A 74 7.29 -15.80 11.34
C SER A 74 7.17 -14.28 11.26
N VAL A 75 7.26 -13.72 10.05
CA VAL A 75 7.08 -12.28 9.79
C VAL A 75 5.67 -11.84 10.15
N LEU A 76 4.64 -12.60 9.79
CA LEU A 76 3.27 -12.31 10.19
C LEU A 76 3.09 -12.28 11.70
N ASN A 77 3.65 -13.28 12.41
CA ASN A 77 3.55 -13.34 13.86
C ASN A 77 4.17 -12.11 14.51
N GLN A 78 5.30 -11.62 14.00
CA GLN A 78 5.94 -10.40 14.47
C GLN A 78 5.08 -9.15 14.20
N LEU A 79 4.48 -9.05 13.00
CA LEU A 79 3.58 -7.94 12.67
C LEU A 79 2.32 -7.94 13.54
N ASN A 80 1.70 -9.09 13.75
CA ASN A 80 0.54 -9.24 14.64
C ASN A 80 0.89 -8.89 16.08
N ALA A 81 2.05 -9.34 16.58
CA ALA A 81 2.53 -8.98 17.91
C ALA A 81 2.74 -7.47 18.05
N LYS A 82 3.32 -6.81 17.03
CA LYS A 82 3.48 -5.35 16.99
C LYS A 82 2.13 -4.63 16.96
N LEU A 83 1.15 -5.15 16.23
CA LEU A 83 -0.21 -4.61 16.17
C LEU A 83 -0.90 -4.70 17.54
N THR A 84 -0.83 -5.84 18.20
CA THR A 84 -1.32 -6.02 19.58
C THR A 84 -0.59 -5.13 20.58
N GLN A 85 0.74 -4.99 20.47
CA GLN A 85 1.52 -4.09 21.33
C GLN A 85 1.05 -2.63 21.25
N LYS A 86 0.55 -2.21 20.08
CA LYS A 86 -0.03 -0.87 19.87
C LYS A 86 -1.46 -0.73 20.42
N GLY A 87 -2.04 -1.80 20.96
CA GLY A 87 -3.40 -1.81 21.48
C GLY A 87 -4.47 -2.03 20.41
N PHE A 88 -4.10 -2.51 19.23
CA PHE A 88 -5.06 -2.83 18.18
C PHE A 88 -5.54 -4.28 18.27
N ASP A 89 -6.79 -4.48 17.89
CA ASP A 89 -7.43 -5.79 17.83
C ASP A 89 -7.07 -6.49 16.51
N ASN A 90 -6.29 -7.57 16.62
CA ASN A 90 -5.84 -8.40 15.50
C ASN A 90 -6.94 -9.35 14.98
N THR A 91 -8.11 -9.39 15.62
CA THR A 91 -9.29 -10.11 15.12
C THR A 91 -10.11 -9.28 14.14
N VAL A 92 -9.82 -7.98 14.01
CA VAL A 92 -10.52 -7.07 13.08
C VAL A 92 -9.57 -6.29 12.18
N GLN A 93 -8.37 -5.94 12.66
CA GLN A 93 -7.33 -5.28 11.87
C GLN A 93 -6.33 -6.29 11.32
N SER A 94 -5.87 -6.05 10.10
CA SER A 94 -4.98 -6.98 9.40
C SER A 94 -3.94 -6.30 8.53
N PHE A 95 -2.90 -7.05 8.17
CA PHE A 95 -1.98 -6.67 7.12
C PHE A 95 -2.21 -7.50 5.87
N THR A 96 -1.95 -6.90 4.71
CA THR A 96 -1.85 -7.60 3.44
C THR A 96 -0.50 -7.26 2.81
N ILE A 97 0.29 -8.29 2.53
CA ILE A 97 1.60 -8.13 1.88
C ILE A 97 1.54 -8.84 0.54
N THR A 98 1.68 -8.08 -0.55
CA THR A 98 1.62 -8.62 -1.90
C THR A 98 2.97 -8.49 -2.60
N ARG A 99 3.58 -9.60 -3.02
CA ARG A 99 4.82 -9.55 -3.82
C ARG A 99 4.53 -8.98 -5.21
N SER A 100 5.49 -8.24 -5.78
CA SER A 100 5.35 -7.54 -7.07
C SER A 100 4.97 -8.41 -8.29
N ASN A 101 5.22 -9.72 -8.26
CA ASN A 101 4.77 -10.67 -9.28
C ASN A 101 3.33 -11.18 -9.06
N GLY A 102 2.68 -10.81 -7.95
CA GLY A 102 1.32 -11.22 -7.59
C GLY A 102 1.23 -12.58 -6.89
N ASP A 103 2.34 -13.30 -6.74
CA ASP A 103 2.32 -14.72 -6.35
C ASP A 103 2.18 -14.98 -4.85
N ILE A 104 2.45 -13.98 -4.01
CA ILE A 104 2.37 -14.11 -2.54
C ILE A 104 1.43 -13.03 -2.03
N THR A 105 0.31 -13.44 -1.44
CA THR A 105 -0.55 -12.59 -0.60
C THR A 105 -0.49 -13.13 0.81
N ILE A 106 0.22 -12.42 1.68
CA ILE A 106 0.27 -12.75 3.10
C ILE A 106 -0.85 -11.97 3.80
N ASP A 107 -1.87 -12.67 4.30
CA ASP A 107 -3.05 -12.11 4.97
C ASP A 107 -3.09 -12.59 6.43
N THR A 108 -3.31 -11.68 7.38
CA THR A 108 -3.42 -12.01 8.80
C THR A 108 -4.82 -12.52 9.18
N GLN A 109 -5.35 -13.50 8.45
CA GLN A 109 -6.51 -14.35 8.81
C GLN A 109 -7.94 -13.77 8.70
N LEU A 110 -8.18 -12.58 8.14
CA LEU A 110 -9.53 -11.98 8.17
C LEU A 110 -10.30 -11.99 6.84
N GLY A 111 -9.67 -12.42 5.74
CA GLY A 111 -10.34 -12.47 4.43
C GLY A 111 -10.83 -11.09 3.97
N VAL A 112 -10.26 -10.02 4.51
CA VAL A 112 -10.53 -8.60 4.16
C VAL A 112 -9.99 -8.28 2.77
N ASN A 113 -9.11 -9.13 2.25
CA ASN A 113 -8.80 -9.12 0.84
C ASN A 113 -10.10 -9.32 0.03
N PRO A 114 -10.46 -8.38 -0.87
CA PRO A 114 -11.41 -8.72 -1.90
C PRO A 114 -10.85 -9.96 -2.61
N ASP A 115 -11.71 -10.79 -3.22
CA ASP A 115 -11.20 -11.60 -4.33
C ASP A 115 -10.40 -10.65 -5.23
N ILE A 116 -9.44 -11.16 -5.98
CA ILE A 116 -8.84 -10.39 -7.09
C ILE A 116 -9.91 -10.18 -8.19
N ASP A 117 -11.16 -9.95 -7.81
CA ASP A 117 -12.28 -9.51 -8.61
C ASP A 117 -12.08 -8.02 -8.87
N ASN A 118 -11.17 -7.79 -9.80
CA ASN A 118 -11.38 -6.94 -10.95
C ASN A 118 -12.64 -6.05 -10.82
N HIS A 119 -12.46 -4.86 -10.25
CA HIS A 119 -13.13 -3.58 -10.55
C HIS A 119 -13.23 -2.73 -9.26
N GLY A 120 -12.10 -2.12 -8.86
CA GLY A 120 -12.05 -1.10 -7.80
C GLY A 120 -10.79 -1.17 -6.93
N GLY A 121 -10.31 -2.36 -6.58
CA GLY A 121 -9.18 -2.58 -5.65
C GLY A 121 -7.77 -2.32 -6.17
N ARG A 122 -7.61 -1.68 -7.35
CA ARG A 122 -6.28 -1.47 -7.96
C ARG A 122 -5.50 -0.30 -7.35
N TYR A 123 -6.15 0.65 -6.67
CA TYR A 123 -5.44 1.84 -6.21
C TYR A 123 -4.51 1.54 -5.02
N SER A 124 -5.01 0.93 -3.94
CA SER A 124 -4.19 0.63 -2.74
C SER A 124 -3.25 -0.59 -2.86
N LEU A 125 -3.17 -1.22 -4.04
CA LEU A 125 -2.23 -2.34 -4.30
C LEU A 125 -1.39 -2.08 -5.55
N GLY A 126 -2.04 -1.69 -6.65
CA GLY A 126 -1.41 -1.42 -7.93
C GLY A 126 -0.67 -0.08 -7.96
N LYS A 127 -1.25 1.00 -7.41
CA LYS A 127 -0.56 2.31 -7.38
C LYS A 127 0.74 2.26 -6.58
N PRO A 128 0.81 1.67 -5.36
CA PRO A 128 2.07 1.51 -4.65
C PRO A 128 3.15 0.86 -5.53
N MET A 129 2.83 -0.23 -6.23
CA MET A 129 3.79 -0.92 -7.11
C MET A 129 4.17 -0.12 -8.35
N TRP A 130 3.21 0.51 -9.03
CA TRP A 130 3.49 1.37 -10.19
C TRP A 130 4.29 2.63 -9.82
N CYS A 131 4.13 3.12 -8.59
CA CYS A 131 4.80 4.31 -8.07
C CYS A 131 5.93 3.99 -7.07
N ARG A 132 6.47 2.76 -7.08
CA ARG A 132 7.46 2.31 -6.09
C ARG A 132 8.71 3.20 -6.01
N ASP A 133 9.15 3.71 -7.16
CA ASP A 133 10.35 4.56 -7.26
C ASP A 133 10.12 5.97 -6.69
N PHE A 134 8.86 6.37 -6.52
CA PHE A 134 8.45 7.63 -5.88
C PHE A 134 8.14 7.45 -4.40
N GLN A 135 8.19 6.22 -3.87
CA GLN A 135 7.85 5.88 -2.49
C GLN A 135 6.47 6.37 -2.06
N THR A 136 5.50 6.35 -2.99
CA THR A 136 4.17 6.90 -2.77
C THR A 136 3.40 6.15 -1.69
N LEU A 137 2.88 6.89 -0.71
CA LEU A 137 2.01 6.39 0.34
C LEU A 137 0.55 6.61 -0.07
N VAL A 138 -0.18 5.51 -0.23
CA VAL A 138 -1.54 5.50 -0.76
C VAL A 138 -2.55 5.20 0.35
N PHE A 139 -3.60 6.02 0.37
CA PHE A 139 -4.78 5.87 1.19
C PHE A 139 -6.00 5.53 0.32
N ASP A 140 -6.85 4.64 0.80
CA ASP A 140 -8.15 4.32 0.21
C ASP A 140 -9.19 4.08 1.31
N TYR A 141 -10.46 4.38 1.03
CA TYR A 141 -11.58 4.17 1.93
C TYR A 141 -12.76 3.62 1.14
N THR A 142 -13.04 2.33 1.32
CA THR A 142 -14.08 1.65 0.55
C THR A 142 -14.84 0.64 1.40
N TYR A 143 -16.09 0.43 1.01
CA TYR A 143 -16.92 -0.63 1.54
C TYR A 143 -16.45 -1.96 0.98
N VAL A 144 -16.33 -2.97 1.85
CA VAL A 144 -15.98 -4.34 1.47
C VAL A 144 -17.19 -5.22 1.69
N THR A 145 -17.86 -5.59 0.60
CA THR A 145 -19.13 -6.34 0.64
C THR A 145 -19.02 -7.68 1.36
N ARG A 146 -17.88 -8.37 1.26
CA ARG A 146 -17.66 -9.69 1.89
C ARG A 146 -17.75 -9.64 3.41
N THR A 147 -17.19 -8.61 4.02
CA THR A 147 -17.23 -8.42 5.49
C THR A 147 -18.39 -7.54 5.93
N GLY A 148 -19.07 -6.89 4.98
CA GLY A 148 -20.20 -6.01 5.24
C GLY A 148 -19.80 -4.70 5.92
N LEU A 149 -18.51 -4.34 5.92
CA LEU A 149 -17.95 -3.22 6.66
C LEU A 149 -17.22 -2.24 5.74
N GLN A 150 -17.10 -1.01 6.21
CA GLN A 150 -16.27 0.01 5.59
C GLN A 150 -14.82 -0.13 6.07
N TYR A 151 -13.83 0.07 5.20
CA TYR A 151 -12.41 -0.03 5.57
C TYR A 151 -11.63 1.22 5.17
N ARG A 152 -10.64 1.53 5.99
CA ARG A 152 -9.49 2.38 5.64
C ARG A 152 -8.31 1.49 5.27
N PHE A 153 -7.66 1.81 4.17
CA PHE A 153 -6.47 1.12 3.68
C PHE A 153 -5.31 2.10 3.55
N TRP A 154 -4.18 1.74 4.13
CA TRP A 154 -2.90 2.41 3.91
C TRP A 154 -1.93 1.46 3.23
N SER A 155 -1.22 1.92 2.21
CA SER A 155 -0.31 1.07 1.45
C SER A 155 0.91 1.81 0.92
N GLN A 156 2.01 1.08 0.78
CA GLN A 156 3.25 1.59 0.19
C GLN A 156 4.09 0.44 -0.37
N ALA A 157 4.85 0.72 -1.41
CA ALA A 157 5.89 -0.19 -1.88
C ALA A 157 7.07 -0.24 -0.91
N VAL A 158 7.54 -1.44 -0.61
CA VAL A 158 8.72 -1.69 0.22
C VAL A 158 9.63 -2.64 -0.53
N GLN A 159 10.87 -2.25 -0.72
CA GLN A 159 11.93 -3.15 -1.19
C GLN A 159 12.62 -3.76 0.03
N THR A 160 12.67 -5.07 0.10
CA THR A 160 13.25 -5.80 1.23
C THR A 160 13.60 -7.23 0.79
N SER A 161 13.92 -8.13 1.73
CA SER A 161 14.40 -9.52 1.52
C SER A 161 15.80 -9.62 0.95
N VAL A 162 16.42 -10.80 1.10
CA VAL A 162 17.74 -11.12 0.51
C VAL A 162 17.78 -11.00 -1.01
N LEU A 163 16.62 -11.05 -1.66
CA LEU A 163 16.46 -10.93 -3.11
C LEU A 163 16.06 -9.52 -3.57
N GLU A 164 16.06 -8.54 -2.65
CA GLU A 164 15.72 -7.13 -2.92
C GLU A 164 14.39 -6.94 -3.69
N GLN A 165 13.41 -7.75 -3.33
CA GLN A 165 12.11 -7.79 -4.00
C GLN A 165 11.20 -6.67 -3.52
N TRP A 166 10.33 -6.24 -4.42
CA TRP A 166 9.28 -5.28 -4.11
C TRP A 166 8.02 -5.97 -3.59
N PHE A 167 7.49 -5.41 -2.50
CA PHE A 167 6.23 -5.81 -1.88
C PHE A 167 5.32 -4.60 -1.69
N SER A 168 4.03 -4.78 -1.95
CA SER A 168 3.00 -3.85 -1.49
C SER A 168 2.66 -4.21 -0.05
N PHE A 169 3.07 -3.37 0.89
CA PHE A 169 2.71 -3.50 2.30
C PHE A 169 1.44 -2.69 2.56
N ARG A 170 0.35 -3.35 2.97
CA ARG A 170 -0.94 -2.71 3.24
C ARG A 170 -1.42 -3.01 4.66
N TRP A 171 -1.98 -2.01 5.33
CA TRP A 171 -2.70 -2.14 6.60
C TRP A 171 -4.19 -1.89 6.38
N ASN A 172 -5.02 -2.80 6.90
CA ASN A 172 -6.47 -2.82 6.72
C ASN A 172 -7.16 -2.55 8.06
N ILE A 173 -8.01 -1.53 8.10
CA ILE A 173 -8.63 -1.05 9.33
C ILE A 173 -10.14 -0.94 9.09
N PRO A 174 -10.99 -1.78 9.72
CA PRO A 174 -12.43 -1.63 9.63
C PRO A 174 -12.88 -0.36 10.35
N VAL A 175 -13.95 0.22 9.85
CA VAL A 175 -14.64 1.38 10.41
C VAL A 175 -16.01 0.91 10.86
N GLN A 176 -16.25 0.99 12.17
CA GLN A 176 -17.51 0.69 12.83
C GLN A 176 -18.30 1.98 13.06
#